data_AF-A0A2D6M8H5-F1
#
_entry.id   AF-A0A2D6M8H5-F1
#
_cell.length_a   1.000
_cell.length_b   1.000
_cell.length_c   1.000
_cell.angle_alpha   90.00
_cell.angle_beta   90.00
_cell.angle_gamma   90.00
#
_symmetry.space_group_name_H-M   'P 1'
#
loop_
_entity.id
_entity.type
_entity.pdbx_description
1 polymer ?
#
loop_
_entity_poly.entity_id
_entity_poly.type
_entity_poly.pdbx_seq_one_letter_code
_entity_poly.pdbx_strand_id
1 'polypeptide(L)'
;MAFLDNSGDIILDAVLTDVGRKRMAAGSFKITKFALGDDEIDYGLYNKSHPSGSAYYDLEILQTPILEAFTQLNASINFGLLTYARTDLLYLPDIKLNETGISINQVNSGGGVIYLCDDSAPIAGVTTSTALDAETGVLTNQIMINGNPLNRFLLFETGLDTSDLEPTSANQATYLTSMGLLDESFTVGFDNRVIKSVYYATGAKFTSDSGASSPITMQANAFDQASTVSLSRETSNFSVTAFPAIISQLYSGGGLPTAAVVNAASALNGPKGTFQCMVPWMVSDLSSTTYSQMGLVNQDIGSGKLYNWIDTVVYIKGQSTNIELQIPIRVIKYVS
;
A
#
# COMPACT_ATOMS: atom_id res chain seq x y z
N MET A 1 -19.46 -16.94 -5.39
CA MET A 1 -20.52 -17.57 -4.56
C MET A 1 -21.59 -16.52 -4.44
N ALA A 2 -22.86 -16.88 -4.62
CA ALA A 2 -23.97 -15.93 -4.58
C ALA A 2 -24.95 -16.33 -3.48
N PHE A 3 -25.54 -15.34 -2.81
CA PHE A 3 -26.54 -15.55 -1.76
C PHE A 3 -27.93 -15.14 -2.26
N LEU A 4 -28.93 -16.00 -2.04
CA LEU A 4 -30.34 -15.72 -2.27
C LEU A 4 -31.09 -15.97 -0.96
N ASP A 5 -31.71 -14.93 -0.40
CA ASP A 5 -32.55 -15.06 0.79
C ASP A 5 -33.93 -15.63 0.41
N ASN A 6 -34.23 -16.82 0.92
CA ASN A 6 -35.56 -17.43 0.88
C ASN A 6 -35.91 -17.99 2.28
N SER A 7 -35.94 -17.12 3.31
CA SER A 7 -36.76 -17.25 4.54
C SER A 7 -37.01 -18.68 5.07
N GLY A 8 -35.93 -19.41 5.37
CA GLY A 8 -35.98 -20.65 6.15
C GLY A 8 -34.71 -21.48 6.04
N ASP A 9 -34.18 -21.62 4.82
CA ASP A 9 -32.94 -22.34 4.51
C ASP A 9 -31.99 -21.45 3.69
N ILE A 10 -30.73 -21.33 4.13
CA ILE A 10 -29.67 -20.63 3.39
C ILE A 10 -29.11 -21.58 2.34
N ILE A 11 -29.34 -21.29 1.07
CA ILE A 11 -28.78 -22.04 -0.06
C ILE A 11 -27.57 -21.25 -0.59
N LEU A 12 -26.38 -21.85 -0.55
CA LEU A 12 -25.18 -21.30 -1.19
C LEU A 12 -24.96 -21.97 -2.53
N ASP A 13 -24.92 -21.17 -3.61
CA ASP A 13 -24.42 -21.61 -4.90
C ASP A 13 -22.91 -21.33 -5.02
N ALA A 14 -22.14 -22.39 -5.25
CA ALA A 14 -20.68 -22.35 -5.29
C ALA A 14 -20.15 -23.27 -6.38
N VAL A 15 -19.30 -22.71 -7.24
CA VAL A 15 -18.62 -23.48 -8.28
C VAL A 15 -17.13 -23.62 -7.93
N LEU A 16 -16.61 -24.84 -8.08
CA LEU A 16 -15.21 -25.13 -7.77
C LEU A 16 -14.28 -24.63 -8.88
N THR A 17 -13.14 -24.07 -8.47
CA THR A 17 -11.99 -23.82 -9.35
C THR A 17 -11.41 -25.13 -9.89
N ASP A 18 -10.51 -25.07 -10.86
CA ASP A 18 -9.83 -26.26 -11.39
C ASP A 18 -9.07 -27.05 -10.32
N VAL A 19 -8.41 -26.33 -9.40
CA VAL A 19 -7.74 -26.94 -8.24
C VAL A 19 -8.77 -27.59 -7.31
N GLY A 20 -9.90 -26.93 -7.07
CA GLY A 20 -11.02 -27.48 -6.30
C GLY A 20 -11.57 -28.78 -6.91
N ARG A 21 -11.85 -28.78 -8.22
CA ARG A 21 -12.29 -29.96 -8.98
C ARG A 21 -11.28 -31.10 -8.90
N LYS A 22 -9.98 -30.80 -9.03
CA LYS A 22 -8.89 -31.79 -8.89
C LYS A 22 -8.86 -32.42 -7.50
N ARG A 23 -8.98 -31.61 -6.44
CA ARG A 23 -9.03 -32.11 -5.04
C ARG A 23 -10.30 -32.94 -4.78
N MET A 24 -11.42 -32.55 -5.39
CA MET A 24 -12.69 -33.29 -5.28
C MET A 24 -12.60 -34.64 -5.98
N ALA A 25 -12.05 -34.68 -7.20
CA ALA A 25 -11.79 -35.93 -7.92
C ALA A 25 -10.81 -36.86 -7.17
N ALA A 26 -9.84 -36.28 -6.45
CA ALA A 26 -8.91 -37.03 -5.60
C ALA A 26 -9.50 -37.45 -4.23
N GLY A 27 -10.76 -37.11 -3.92
CA GLY A 27 -11.41 -37.44 -2.65
C GLY A 27 -10.87 -36.70 -1.42
N SER A 28 -10.05 -35.66 -1.62
CA SER A 28 -9.39 -34.89 -0.54
C SER A 28 -9.97 -33.48 -0.36
N PHE A 29 -11.07 -33.16 -1.04
CA PHE A 29 -11.69 -31.85 -0.97
C PHE A 29 -12.33 -31.60 0.39
N LYS A 30 -11.89 -30.52 1.05
CA LYS A 30 -12.47 -29.99 2.28
C LYS A 30 -12.45 -28.47 2.20
N ILE A 31 -13.58 -27.84 2.51
CA ILE A 31 -13.67 -26.40 2.72
C ILE A 31 -13.20 -26.13 4.15
N THR A 32 -12.05 -25.48 4.31
CA THR A 32 -11.46 -25.17 5.63
C THR A 32 -11.60 -23.70 6.01
N LYS A 33 -11.78 -22.83 5.02
CA LYS A 33 -11.95 -21.38 5.16
C LYS A 33 -12.84 -20.89 4.04
N PHE A 34 -13.56 -19.80 4.30
CA PHE A 34 -14.30 -19.04 3.30
C PHE A 34 -14.12 -17.55 3.61
N ALA A 35 -14.34 -16.71 2.60
CA ALA A 35 -14.42 -15.27 2.72
C ALA A 35 -15.72 -14.81 2.06
N LEU A 36 -16.29 -13.73 2.57
CA LEU A 36 -17.43 -13.04 1.98
C LEU A 36 -16.95 -11.76 1.32
N GLY A 37 -17.67 -11.28 0.33
CA GLY A 37 -17.39 -10.03 -0.38
C GLY A 37 -18.72 -9.38 -0.76
N ASP A 38 -18.68 -8.07 -0.95
CA ASP A 38 -19.82 -7.22 -1.30
C ASP A 38 -19.50 -6.32 -2.51
N ASP A 39 -18.56 -6.72 -3.35
CA ASP A 39 -18.07 -5.96 -4.52
C ASP A 39 -19.17 -5.54 -5.52
N GLU A 40 -20.32 -6.21 -5.48
CA GLU A 40 -21.49 -5.92 -6.33
C GLU A 40 -22.36 -4.77 -5.79
N ILE A 41 -22.12 -4.33 -4.55
CA ILE A 41 -22.91 -3.30 -3.87
C ILE A 41 -22.26 -1.93 -4.02
N ASP A 42 -22.96 -1.01 -4.70
CA ASP A 42 -22.57 0.40 -4.73
C ASP A 42 -23.16 1.16 -3.52
N TYR A 43 -22.37 1.30 -2.46
CA TYR A 43 -22.75 2.06 -1.27
C TYR A 43 -22.93 3.56 -1.53
N GLY A 44 -22.46 4.09 -2.66
CA GLY A 44 -22.66 5.48 -3.07
C GLY A 44 -24.12 5.82 -3.37
N LEU A 45 -24.95 4.81 -3.67
CA LEU A 45 -26.40 4.95 -3.86
C LEU A 45 -27.16 5.22 -2.54
N TYR A 46 -26.47 5.17 -1.39
CA TYR A 46 -27.09 5.46 -0.11
C TYR A 46 -27.44 6.95 0.03
N ASN A 47 -28.73 7.28 -0.06
CA ASN A 47 -29.22 8.66 -0.02
C ASN A 47 -29.74 9.04 1.37
N LYS A 48 -28.85 9.59 2.21
CA LYS A 48 -29.20 10.16 3.54
C LYS A 48 -30.26 11.26 3.53
N SER A 49 -30.53 11.85 2.37
CA SER A 49 -31.43 12.99 2.18
C SER A 49 -32.70 12.62 1.41
N HIS A 50 -33.04 11.32 1.29
CA HIS A 50 -34.19 10.91 0.52
C HIS A 50 -35.49 11.57 1.04
N PRO A 51 -36.27 12.28 0.20
CA PRO A 51 -37.43 13.06 0.65
C PRO A 51 -38.52 12.24 1.36
N SER A 52 -38.58 10.94 1.07
CA SER A 52 -39.56 10.01 1.64
C SER A 52 -39.13 9.42 3.00
N GLY A 53 -38.01 9.88 3.57
CA GLY A 53 -37.54 9.48 4.90
C GLY A 53 -36.62 8.26 4.90
N SER A 54 -36.20 7.86 6.10
CA SER A 54 -35.11 6.88 6.32
C SER A 54 -35.37 5.49 5.77
N ALA A 55 -36.63 5.11 5.56
CA ALA A 55 -37.00 3.83 4.96
C ALA A 55 -36.62 3.70 3.47
N TYR A 56 -36.18 4.80 2.85
CA TYR A 56 -35.83 4.87 1.43
C TYR A 56 -34.36 5.23 1.20
N TYR A 57 -33.55 5.33 2.26
CA TYR A 57 -32.15 5.73 2.12
C TYR A 57 -31.31 4.70 1.38
N ASP A 58 -31.69 3.42 1.47
CA ASP A 58 -31.00 2.26 0.92
C ASP A 58 -31.82 1.50 -0.14
N LEU A 59 -32.95 2.06 -0.61
CA LEU A 59 -33.87 1.34 -1.50
C LEU A 59 -33.19 0.85 -2.78
N GLU A 60 -32.35 1.67 -3.40
CA GLU A 60 -31.62 1.32 -4.62
C GLU A 60 -30.59 0.20 -4.36
N ILE A 61 -29.94 0.22 -3.19
CA ILE A 61 -28.99 -0.81 -2.76
C ILE A 61 -29.72 -2.15 -2.56
N LEU A 62 -30.85 -2.14 -1.86
CA LEU A 62 -31.66 -3.34 -1.60
C LEU A 62 -32.27 -3.94 -2.88
N GLN A 63 -32.41 -3.15 -3.94
CA GLN A 63 -32.89 -3.59 -5.24
C GLN A 63 -31.77 -4.02 -6.20
N THR A 64 -30.50 -3.91 -5.78
CA THR A 64 -29.36 -4.31 -6.61
C THR A 64 -29.37 -5.84 -6.77
N PRO A 65 -29.43 -6.36 -8.00
CA PRO A 65 -29.48 -7.80 -8.23
C PRO A 65 -28.12 -8.43 -7.88
N ILE A 66 -28.13 -9.50 -7.09
CA ILE A 66 -26.95 -10.33 -6.82
C ILE A 66 -26.69 -11.21 -8.04
N LEU A 67 -25.46 -11.21 -8.56
CA LEU A 67 -25.08 -11.99 -9.73
C LEU A 67 -24.82 -13.45 -9.37
N GLU A 68 -24.85 -14.34 -10.38
CA GLU A 68 -24.60 -15.78 -10.19
C GLU A 68 -23.13 -16.10 -9.87
N ALA A 69 -22.86 -17.30 -9.36
CA ALA A 69 -21.50 -17.72 -9.06
C ALA A 69 -20.73 -18.11 -10.35
N PHE A 70 -19.66 -17.37 -10.67
CA PHE A 70 -18.79 -17.68 -11.81
C PHE A 70 -17.56 -18.53 -11.44
N THR A 71 -17.02 -19.27 -12.42
CA THR A 71 -15.80 -20.09 -12.24
C THR A 71 -14.50 -19.38 -12.60
N GLN A 72 -14.57 -18.20 -13.22
CA GLN A 72 -13.39 -17.48 -13.68
C GLN A 72 -12.71 -16.77 -12.51
N LEU A 73 -11.38 -16.84 -12.45
CA LEU A 73 -10.58 -16.24 -11.37
C LEU A 73 -10.77 -14.72 -11.28
N ASN A 74 -11.03 -14.05 -12.40
CA ASN A 74 -11.26 -12.60 -12.48
C ASN A 74 -12.68 -12.19 -12.04
N ALA A 75 -13.57 -13.16 -11.79
CA ALA A 75 -14.92 -12.96 -11.27
C ALA A 75 -15.02 -13.39 -9.78
N SER A 76 -13.87 -13.45 -9.11
CA SER A 76 -13.76 -13.69 -7.66
C SER A 76 -13.92 -12.39 -6.88
N ILE A 77 -14.17 -12.51 -5.58
CA ILE A 77 -14.16 -11.38 -4.63
C ILE A 77 -12.84 -10.61 -4.77
N ASN A 78 -12.93 -9.33 -5.12
CA ASN A 78 -11.83 -8.37 -5.20
C ASN A 78 -11.54 -7.77 -3.81
N PHE A 79 -12.58 -7.37 -3.08
CA PHE A 79 -12.48 -6.83 -1.74
C PHE A 79 -13.20 -7.75 -0.74
N GLY A 80 -12.41 -8.56 -0.03
CA GLY A 80 -12.95 -9.44 1.00
C GLY A 80 -13.39 -8.65 2.24
N LEU A 81 -14.56 -8.99 2.77
CA LEU A 81 -15.07 -8.41 4.01
C LEU A 81 -14.16 -8.77 5.19
N LEU A 82 -13.78 -7.75 5.95
CA LEU A 82 -13.03 -7.88 7.20
C LEU A 82 -13.99 -8.00 8.37
N THR A 83 -13.78 -8.98 9.23
CA THR A 83 -14.57 -9.13 10.47
C THR A 83 -13.79 -8.52 11.63
N TYR A 84 -14.37 -7.51 12.26
CA TYR A 84 -13.90 -7.00 13.55
C TYR A 84 -14.79 -7.56 14.66
N ALA A 85 -14.20 -8.08 15.73
CA ALA A 85 -14.95 -8.55 16.90
C ALA A 85 -15.59 -7.41 17.70
N ARG A 86 -15.13 -6.18 17.45
CA ARG A 86 -15.58 -4.96 18.12
C ARG A 86 -16.77 -4.35 17.40
N THR A 87 -17.80 -4.01 18.16
CA THR A 87 -19.02 -3.34 17.64
C THR A 87 -19.03 -1.84 17.92
N ASP A 88 -17.98 -1.31 18.56
CA ASP A 88 -17.84 0.09 18.98
C ASP A 88 -16.86 0.89 18.09
N LEU A 89 -16.44 0.32 16.96
CA LEU A 89 -15.59 1.01 15.98
C LEU A 89 -16.40 2.02 15.19
N LEU A 90 -16.05 3.30 15.32
CA LEU A 90 -16.61 4.39 14.51
C LEU A 90 -15.74 4.76 13.32
N TYR A 91 -14.41 4.62 13.45
CA TYR A 91 -13.44 4.95 12.42
C TYR A 91 -12.54 3.75 12.13
N LEU A 92 -12.19 3.56 10.86
CA LEU A 92 -11.16 2.63 10.41
C LEU A 92 -9.94 3.41 9.93
N PRO A 93 -8.71 2.91 10.18
CA PRO A 93 -7.51 3.55 9.67
C PRO A 93 -7.38 3.41 8.16
N ASP A 94 -6.65 4.33 7.58
CA ASP A 94 -6.17 4.30 6.20
C ASP A 94 -4.63 4.26 6.20
N ILE A 95 -4.05 3.82 5.08
CA ILE A 95 -2.60 3.80 4.83
C ILE A 95 -2.28 4.58 3.58
N LYS A 96 -1.40 5.57 3.68
CA LYS A 96 -1.02 6.43 2.56
C LYS A 96 0.48 6.58 2.42
N LEU A 97 0.92 6.70 1.18
CA LEU A 97 2.25 7.22 0.89
C LEU A 97 2.24 8.70 1.27
N ASN A 98 3.14 9.08 2.18
CA ASN A 98 3.37 10.48 2.46
C ASN A 98 4.25 11.03 1.35
N GLU A 99 3.82 12.13 0.74
CA GLU A 99 4.51 12.79 -0.36
C GLU A 99 4.64 14.30 -0.13
N THR A 100 4.43 14.74 1.12
CA THR A 100 4.36 16.15 1.52
C THR A 100 5.69 16.91 1.43
N GLY A 101 6.81 16.22 1.18
CA GLY A 101 8.12 16.84 1.00
C GLY A 101 8.82 17.22 2.31
N ILE A 102 8.45 16.57 3.42
CA ILE A 102 9.03 16.79 4.76
C ILE A 102 10.46 16.25 4.92
N SER A 103 10.96 15.50 3.95
CA SER A 103 12.35 15.07 3.86
C SER A 103 12.87 15.25 2.45
N ILE A 104 14.12 15.71 2.34
CA ILE A 104 14.81 15.86 1.05
C ILE A 104 15.00 14.52 0.31
N ASN A 105 14.97 13.41 1.06
CA ASN A 105 15.17 12.05 0.54
C ASN A 105 13.84 11.29 0.40
N GLN A 106 12.70 11.96 0.56
CA GLN A 106 11.39 11.33 0.37
C GLN A 106 11.10 11.14 -1.11
N VAL A 107 10.63 9.95 -1.47
CA VAL A 107 10.13 9.67 -2.81
C VAL A 107 8.71 10.22 -2.99
N ASN A 108 8.44 10.73 -4.19
CA ASN A 108 7.11 11.08 -4.66
C ASN A 108 6.83 10.28 -5.94
N SER A 109 5.59 9.86 -6.16
CA SER A 109 5.12 9.09 -7.31
C SER A 109 4.87 9.93 -8.55
N GLY A 110 4.82 11.26 -8.41
CA GLY A 110 4.52 12.25 -9.44
C GLY A 110 3.21 11.97 -10.18
N GLY A 111 2.25 11.32 -9.50
CA GLY A 111 0.95 10.94 -10.09
C GLY A 111 0.96 9.66 -10.92
N GLY A 112 2.00 8.83 -10.85
CA GLY A 112 2.02 7.57 -11.63
C GLY A 112 2.95 6.48 -11.10
N VAL A 113 4.27 6.67 -11.26
CA VAL A 113 5.25 5.58 -11.13
C VAL A 113 6.50 6.05 -10.40
N ILE A 114 7.03 5.19 -9.53
CA ILE A 114 8.29 5.38 -8.82
C ILE A 114 9.37 4.54 -9.52
N TYR A 115 10.54 5.13 -9.77
CA TYR A 115 11.63 4.45 -10.46
C TYR A 115 12.65 3.89 -9.47
N LEU A 116 13.04 2.62 -9.67
CA LEU A 116 14.17 2.00 -9.00
C LEU A 116 15.28 1.75 -10.03
N CYS A 117 16.32 2.58 -10.01
CA CYS A 117 17.39 2.56 -10.99
C CYS A 117 18.46 1.53 -10.67
N ASP A 118 18.83 0.74 -11.68
CA ASP A 118 20.03 -0.09 -11.66
C ASP A 118 21.25 0.73 -12.12
N ASP A 119 22.03 1.20 -11.14
CA ASP A 119 23.28 1.94 -11.37
C ASP A 119 24.52 1.04 -11.37
N SER A 120 24.36 -0.29 -11.30
CA SER A 120 25.48 -1.23 -11.16
C SER A 120 26.46 -1.23 -12.34
N ALA A 121 26.02 -0.84 -13.53
CA ALA A 121 26.83 -0.85 -14.76
C ALA A 121 26.58 0.42 -15.61
N PRO A 122 27.31 1.52 -15.33
CA PRO A 122 27.17 2.77 -16.08
C PRO A 122 27.57 2.62 -17.55
N ILE A 123 26.92 3.36 -18.44
CA ILE A 123 27.19 3.36 -19.89
C ILE A 123 27.84 4.67 -20.27
N ALA A 124 29.03 4.60 -20.87
CA ALA A 124 29.86 5.77 -21.18
C ALA A 124 30.07 6.72 -19.97
N GLY A 125 30.08 6.16 -18.74
CA GLY A 125 30.22 6.92 -17.50
C GLY A 125 28.92 7.52 -16.95
N VAL A 126 27.78 7.31 -17.61
CA VAL A 126 26.47 7.79 -17.17
C VAL A 126 25.72 6.66 -16.46
N THR A 127 25.29 6.90 -15.22
CA THR A 127 24.44 5.97 -14.45
C THR A 127 22.99 6.04 -14.94
N THR A 128 22.19 5.00 -14.66
CA THR A 128 20.76 5.01 -15.01
C THR A 128 20.04 6.17 -14.31
N SER A 129 20.32 6.39 -13.03
CA SER A 129 19.73 7.49 -12.26
C SER A 129 20.05 8.86 -12.84
N THR A 130 21.30 9.11 -13.26
CA THR A 130 21.72 10.38 -13.89
C THR A 130 21.08 10.56 -15.26
N ALA A 131 21.04 9.49 -16.07
CA ALA A 131 20.39 9.53 -17.37
C ALA A 131 18.90 9.86 -17.22
N LEU A 132 18.23 9.21 -16.26
CA LEU A 132 16.80 9.35 -15.98
C LEU A 132 16.44 10.72 -15.38
N ASP A 133 17.29 11.28 -14.51
CA ASP A 133 17.08 12.62 -13.92
C ASP A 133 17.13 13.75 -14.97
N ALA A 134 17.78 13.49 -16.11
CA ALA A 134 17.80 14.40 -17.24
C ALA A 134 16.62 14.20 -18.23
N GLU A 135 15.72 13.25 -17.99
CA GLU A 135 14.57 12.99 -18.85
C GLU A 135 13.46 14.03 -18.66
N THR A 136 12.85 14.45 -19.76
CA THR A 136 11.73 15.39 -19.70
C THR A 136 10.51 14.69 -19.09
N GLY A 137 9.97 15.25 -18.02
CA GLY A 137 8.77 14.69 -17.35
C GLY A 137 9.08 13.68 -16.25
N VAL A 138 10.35 13.40 -15.96
CA VAL A 138 10.76 12.66 -14.75
C VAL A 138 11.27 13.65 -13.71
N LEU A 139 10.71 13.58 -12.52
CA LEU A 139 11.16 14.37 -11.38
C LEU A 139 12.24 13.62 -10.60
N THR A 140 13.24 14.35 -10.13
CA THR A 140 14.34 13.80 -9.33
C THR A 140 13.84 13.02 -8.11
N ASN A 141 12.77 13.48 -7.46
CA ASN A 141 12.16 12.83 -6.30
C ASN A 141 11.32 11.58 -6.64
N GLN A 142 11.18 11.19 -7.91
CA GLN A 142 10.63 9.88 -8.31
C GLN A 142 11.71 8.78 -8.39
N ILE A 143 12.99 9.13 -8.28
CA ILE A 143 14.12 8.25 -8.58
C ILE A 143 14.74 7.69 -7.29
N MET A 144 14.63 6.40 -7.07
CA MET A 144 15.42 5.65 -6.10
C MET A 144 16.62 4.98 -6.78
N ILE A 145 17.73 4.89 -6.08
CA ILE A 145 18.94 4.20 -6.54
C ILE A 145 19.07 2.87 -5.82
N ASN A 146 19.10 1.78 -6.58
CA ASN A 146 19.33 0.46 -6.00
C ASN A 146 20.69 0.40 -5.30
N GLY A 147 20.74 -0.23 -4.13
CA GLY A 147 21.98 -0.32 -3.36
C GLY A 147 22.24 0.85 -2.41
N ASN A 148 21.44 1.92 -2.47
CA ASN A 148 21.65 3.14 -1.70
C ASN A 148 20.38 3.55 -0.93
N PRO A 149 20.12 2.95 0.24
CA PRO A 149 18.90 3.20 1.00
C PRO A 149 18.85 4.61 1.62
N LEU A 150 19.98 5.31 1.68
CA LEU A 150 20.07 6.69 2.17
C LEU A 150 19.82 7.73 1.06
N ASN A 151 19.79 7.32 -0.22
CA ASN A 151 19.51 8.23 -1.33
C ASN A 151 18.06 8.72 -1.27
N ARG A 152 17.10 7.80 -1.44
CA ARG A 152 15.67 8.09 -1.32
C ARG A 152 14.89 6.89 -0.79
N PHE A 153 13.80 7.17 -0.09
CA PHE A 153 12.93 6.16 0.50
C PHE A 153 11.45 6.51 0.38
N LEU A 154 10.63 5.48 0.41
CA LEU A 154 9.18 5.57 0.49
C LEU A 154 8.80 5.80 1.95
N LEU A 155 8.18 6.94 2.26
CA LEU A 155 7.59 7.18 3.58
C LEU A 155 6.09 6.92 3.47
N PHE A 156 5.58 6.01 4.29
CA PHE A 156 4.15 5.75 4.37
C PHE A 156 3.70 5.78 5.84
N GLU A 157 2.43 6.09 6.04
CA GLU A 157 1.84 6.24 7.35
C GLU A 157 0.43 5.68 7.40
N THR A 158 0.03 5.23 8.57
CA THR A 158 -1.30 4.77 8.92
C THR A 158 -1.94 5.73 9.90
N GLY A 159 -3.27 5.79 9.93
CA GLY A 159 -4.03 6.62 10.86
C GLY A 159 -5.40 6.95 10.31
N LEU A 160 -6.09 7.91 10.93
CA LEU A 160 -7.42 8.29 10.47
C LEU A 160 -7.32 9.44 9.47
N ASP A 161 -7.88 9.27 8.27
CA ASP A 161 -8.02 10.37 7.31
C ASP A 161 -9.40 11.01 7.41
N THR A 162 -9.56 11.87 8.41
CA THR A 162 -10.79 12.64 8.63
C THR A 162 -10.46 14.05 9.12
N SER A 163 -11.32 15.00 8.76
CA SER A 163 -11.31 16.36 9.31
C SER A 163 -12.09 16.50 10.62
N ASP A 164 -12.84 15.47 11.03
CA ASP A 164 -13.70 15.52 12.22
C ASP A 164 -12.90 15.42 13.53
N LEU A 165 -11.66 14.92 13.45
CA LEU A 165 -10.78 14.69 14.59
C LEU A 165 -9.46 15.42 14.39
N GLU A 166 -9.15 16.30 15.33
CA GLU A 166 -7.84 16.96 15.39
C GLU A 166 -6.72 15.95 15.67
N PRO A 167 -5.51 16.14 15.10
CA PRO A 167 -4.37 15.25 15.28
C PRO A 167 -3.70 15.42 16.65
N THR A 168 -4.43 15.17 17.73
CA THR A 168 -3.93 15.25 19.11
C THR A 168 -3.52 13.87 19.65
N SER A 169 -2.62 13.85 20.63
CA SER A 169 -2.23 12.60 21.31
C SER A 169 -3.41 11.93 22.04
N ALA A 170 -4.35 12.73 22.56
CA ALA A 170 -5.58 12.21 23.17
C ALA A 170 -6.46 11.48 22.16
N ASN A 171 -6.69 12.08 20.99
CA ASN A 171 -7.49 11.44 19.94
C ASN A 171 -6.81 10.17 19.38
N GLN A 172 -5.48 10.18 19.20
CA GLN A 172 -4.76 8.95 18.83
C GLN A 172 -4.97 7.84 19.88
N ALA A 173 -4.81 8.16 21.17
CA ALA A 173 -4.99 7.19 22.24
C ALA A 173 -6.41 6.60 22.26
N THR A 174 -7.43 7.45 22.11
CA THR A 174 -8.84 7.02 22.11
C THR A 174 -9.19 6.22 20.87
N TYR A 175 -8.95 6.74 19.67
CA TYR A 175 -9.50 6.17 18.44
C TYR A 175 -8.58 5.14 17.77
N LEU A 176 -7.29 5.09 18.09
CA LEU A 176 -6.35 4.14 17.50
C LEU A 176 -5.82 3.15 18.53
N THR A 177 -5.15 3.64 19.58
CA THR A 177 -4.49 2.77 20.56
C THR A 177 -5.49 1.92 21.34
N SER A 178 -6.52 2.54 21.93
CA SER A 178 -7.51 1.81 22.75
C SER A 178 -8.43 0.90 21.94
N MET A 179 -8.51 1.15 20.63
CA MET A 179 -9.29 0.35 19.68
C MET A 179 -8.49 -0.84 19.12
N GLY A 180 -7.17 -0.90 19.36
CA GLY A 180 -6.30 -1.94 18.80
C GLY A 180 -6.02 -1.75 17.31
N LEU A 181 -6.09 -0.51 16.84
CA LEU A 181 -5.96 -0.12 15.43
C LEU A 181 -4.58 0.46 15.09
N LEU A 182 -3.60 0.33 15.99
CA LEU A 182 -2.20 0.63 15.70
C LEU A 182 -1.50 -0.62 15.14
N ASP A 183 -0.86 -0.45 13.99
CA ASP A 183 0.01 -1.48 13.42
C ASP A 183 1.38 -1.43 14.08
N GLU A 184 1.75 -2.49 14.82
CA GLU A 184 3.09 -2.63 15.43
C GLU A 184 4.16 -3.07 14.41
N SER A 185 3.72 -3.67 13.30
CA SER A 185 4.60 -4.09 12.21
C SER A 185 3.87 -4.05 10.88
N PHE A 186 4.66 -3.93 9.82
CA PHE A 186 4.19 -4.03 8.45
C PHE A 186 4.75 -5.29 7.81
N THR A 187 3.95 -5.88 6.94
CA THR A 187 4.42 -6.87 5.97
C THR A 187 4.46 -6.27 4.59
N VAL A 188 5.51 -6.57 3.85
CA VAL A 188 5.69 -6.12 2.47
C VAL A 188 5.81 -7.32 1.55
N GLY A 189 4.90 -7.41 0.60
CA GLY A 189 4.88 -8.40 -0.46
C GLY A 189 5.46 -7.84 -1.76
N PHE A 190 6.34 -8.58 -2.41
CA PHE A 190 6.97 -8.19 -3.68
C PHE A 190 7.29 -9.40 -4.57
N ASP A 191 7.39 -9.19 -5.88
CA ASP A 191 7.83 -10.22 -6.83
C ASP A 191 9.33 -10.53 -6.63
N ASN A 192 9.62 -11.75 -6.20
CA ASN A 192 10.95 -12.17 -5.79
C ASN A 192 11.92 -12.41 -6.96
N ARG A 193 11.43 -12.34 -8.20
CA ARG A 193 12.25 -12.40 -9.42
C ARG A 193 12.89 -11.04 -9.73
N VAL A 194 12.28 -9.95 -9.24
CA VAL A 194 12.70 -8.58 -9.52
C VAL A 194 13.27 -7.92 -8.26
N ILE A 195 12.59 -8.08 -7.12
CA ILE A 195 12.97 -7.52 -5.83
C ILE A 195 13.49 -8.65 -4.94
N LYS A 196 14.70 -8.49 -4.40
CA LYS A 196 15.34 -9.44 -3.50
C LYS A 196 14.87 -9.28 -2.06
N SER A 197 14.75 -8.04 -1.61
CA SER A 197 14.44 -7.69 -0.22
C SER A 197 13.92 -6.27 -0.13
N VAL A 198 13.44 -5.90 1.05
CA VAL A 198 13.16 -4.50 1.42
C VAL A 198 14.07 -4.12 2.58
N TYR A 199 14.47 -2.86 2.62
CA TYR A 199 15.16 -2.23 3.74
C TYR A 199 14.22 -1.23 4.40
N TYR A 200 14.26 -1.12 5.72
CA TYR A 200 13.41 -0.23 6.49
C TYR A 200 14.26 0.66 7.39
N ALA A 201 13.77 1.87 7.70
CA ALA A 201 14.53 2.78 8.53
C ALA A 201 14.53 2.36 10.01
N THR A 202 15.70 2.42 10.65
CA THR A 202 15.85 2.24 12.08
C THR A 202 16.06 3.58 12.77
N GLY A 203 15.20 3.86 13.76
CA GLY A 203 15.23 5.13 14.49
C GLY A 203 14.73 6.33 13.70
N ALA A 204 13.92 6.12 12.65
CA ALA A 204 13.27 7.23 11.95
C ALA A 204 12.33 7.99 12.90
N LYS A 205 12.29 9.31 12.74
CA LYS A 205 11.48 10.19 13.60
C LYS A 205 11.11 11.47 12.88
N PHE A 206 9.97 12.03 13.28
CA PHE A 206 9.63 13.41 12.98
C PHE A 206 10.28 14.33 14.00
N THR A 207 10.80 15.46 13.54
CA THR A 207 11.44 16.48 14.36
C THR A 207 10.89 17.85 13.99
N SER A 208 10.64 18.70 14.98
CA SER A 208 10.27 20.10 14.80
C SER A 208 11.15 20.98 15.67
N ASP A 209 11.48 22.17 15.20
CA ASP A 209 12.12 23.19 16.02
C ASP A 209 11.14 23.70 17.10
N SER A 210 11.65 24.39 18.12
CA SER A 210 10.82 24.95 19.19
C SER A 210 9.90 26.06 18.66
N GLY A 211 8.59 25.80 18.59
CA GLY A 211 7.59 26.79 18.17
C GLY A 211 6.33 26.17 17.56
N ALA A 212 5.17 26.78 17.81
CA ALA A 212 3.87 26.28 17.31
C ALA A 212 3.74 26.34 15.77
N SER A 213 4.59 27.13 15.10
CA SER A 213 4.61 27.30 13.64
C SER A 213 5.86 26.73 12.98
N SER A 214 6.73 26.06 13.74
CA SER A 214 7.98 25.52 13.23
C SER A 214 7.71 24.38 12.25
N PRO A 215 8.36 24.33 11.08
CA PRO A 215 8.17 23.25 10.14
C PRO A 215 8.61 21.92 10.76
N ILE A 216 7.87 20.88 10.42
CA ILE A 216 8.21 19.51 10.79
C ILE A 216 9.07 18.92 9.68
N THR A 217 10.14 18.23 10.09
CA THR A 217 11.05 17.51 9.22
C THR A 217 11.06 16.03 9.60
N MET A 218 11.43 15.16 8.66
CA MET A 218 11.56 13.73 8.90
C MET A 218 13.03 13.30 8.75
N GLN A 219 13.54 12.57 9.74
CA GLN A 219 14.90 12.02 9.76
C GLN A 219 14.87 10.49 9.67
N ALA A 220 15.62 9.91 8.74
CA ALA A 220 15.82 8.46 8.58
C ALA A 220 17.27 8.20 8.16
N ASN A 221 18.13 7.90 9.13
CA ASN A 221 19.59 7.93 8.95
C ASN A 221 20.23 6.53 8.89
N ALA A 222 19.49 5.49 9.22
CA ALA A 222 19.96 4.12 9.23
C ALA A 222 18.86 3.22 8.68
N PHE A 223 19.25 2.19 7.93
CA PHE A 223 18.34 1.24 7.32
C PHE A 223 18.86 -0.18 7.51
N ASP A 224 17.97 -1.06 7.96
CA ASP A 224 18.25 -2.49 8.13
C ASP A 224 17.43 -3.31 7.15
N GLN A 225 17.93 -4.50 6.82
CA GLN A 225 17.25 -5.43 5.93
C GLN A 225 16.05 -6.07 6.65
N ALA A 226 14.88 -6.06 6.01
CA ALA A 226 13.68 -6.72 6.51
C ALA A 226 13.82 -8.25 6.55
N SER A 227 13.15 -8.89 7.50
CA SER A 227 13.19 -10.35 7.66
C SER A 227 12.12 -11.02 6.78
N THR A 228 12.50 -12.06 6.04
CA THR A 228 11.53 -12.87 5.27
C THR A 228 10.65 -13.68 6.22
N VAL A 229 9.33 -13.71 5.96
CA VAL A 229 8.36 -14.44 6.77
C VAL A 229 7.69 -15.54 5.94
N SER A 230 7.23 -16.61 6.60
CA SER A 230 6.59 -17.77 5.94
C SER A 230 5.14 -17.52 5.49
N LEU A 231 4.73 -16.26 5.36
CA LEU A 231 3.43 -15.90 4.82
C LEU A 231 3.50 -16.05 3.30
N SER A 232 2.63 -16.90 2.75
CA SER A 232 2.45 -17.00 1.31
C SER A 232 1.42 -15.97 0.86
N ARG A 233 1.77 -15.13 -0.10
CA ARG A 233 0.76 -14.43 -0.89
C ARG A 233 0.16 -15.43 -1.90
N GLU A 234 -1.13 -15.30 -2.19
CA GLU A 234 -1.85 -16.16 -3.15
C GLU A 234 -1.23 -16.12 -4.57
N THR A 235 -0.40 -15.11 -4.86
CA THR A 235 0.31 -14.92 -6.13
C THR A 235 1.64 -15.67 -6.15
N SER A 236 1.86 -16.53 -7.16
CA SER A 236 3.14 -17.21 -7.38
C SER A 236 4.31 -16.23 -7.52
N ASN A 237 5.50 -16.63 -7.05
CA ASN A 237 6.73 -15.82 -7.10
C ASN A 237 6.71 -14.54 -6.26
N PHE A 238 5.76 -14.41 -5.32
CA PHE A 238 5.83 -13.35 -4.33
C PHE A 238 6.51 -13.84 -3.06
N SER A 239 7.42 -13.02 -2.55
CA SER A 239 7.98 -13.17 -1.20
C SER A 239 7.37 -12.11 -0.28
N VAL A 240 7.29 -12.43 1.01
CA VAL A 240 6.81 -11.50 2.03
C VAL A 240 7.91 -11.28 3.06
N THR A 241 8.18 -10.02 3.37
CA THR A 241 9.07 -9.61 4.46
C THR A 241 8.30 -8.83 5.51
N ALA A 242 8.77 -8.82 6.76
CA ALA A 242 8.19 -8.03 7.84
C ALA A 242 9.24 -7.14 8.51
N PHE A 243 8.79 -6.00 9.00
CA PHE A 243 9.59 -5.06 9.79
C PHE A 243 8.72 -4.27 10.79
N PRO A 244 9.31 -3.77 11.89
CA PRO A 244 8.57 -3.00 12.88
C PRO A 244 8.09 -1.66 12.32
N ALA A 245 6.91 -1.24 12.77
CA ALA A 245 6.39 0.09 12.55
C ALA A 245 6.85 1.04 13.67
N ILE A 246 6.80 2.35 13.41
CA ILE A 246 7.15 3.39 14.38
C ILE A 246 5.88 4.15 14.73
N ILE A 247 5.56 4.29 16.03
CA ILE A 247 4.41 5.07 16.46
C ILE A 247 4.66 6.55 16.12
N SER A 248 3.73 7.15 15.39
CA SER A 248 3.82 8.55 15.00
C SER A 248 3.59 9.44 16.22
N GLN A 249 4.55 10.34 16.47
CA GLN A 249 4.46 11.35 17.52
C GLN A 249 4.09 12.73 16.96
N LEU A 250 3.45 12.75 15.79
CA LEU A 250 2.94 13.96 15.15
C LEU A 250 1.63 14.38 15.81
N TYR A 251 1.73 15.25 16.81
CA TYR A 251 0.59 15.76 17.55
C TYR A 251 0.51 17.29 17.51
N SER A 252 -0.72 17.79 17.55
CA SER A 252 -1.02 19.21 17.75
C SER A 252 -1.47 19.51 19.18
N GLY A 253 -1.23 20.76 19.63
CA GLY A 253 -1.73 21.30 20.90
C GLY A 253 -0.73 21.25 22.06
N GLY A 254 -1.05 21.89 23.19
CA GLY A 254 -0.22 21.80 24.42
C GLY A 254 1.22 22.33 24.31
N GLY A 255 1.46 23.36 23.47
CA GLY A 255 2.80 23.90 23.20
C GLY A 255 3.54 23.22 22.04
N LEU A 256 2.90 22.25 21.39
CA LEU A 256 3.36 21.60 20.16
C LEU A 256 2.93 22.39 18.90
N PRO A 257 3.39 22.01 17.69
CA PRO A 257 2.92 22.59 16.44
C PRO A 257 1.39 22.64 16.32
N THR A 258 0.89 23.63 15.57
CA THR A 258 -0.55 23.71 15.26
C THR A 258 -1.01 22.52 14.41
N ALA A 259 -2.30 22.21 14.43
CA ALA A 259 -2.87 21.15 13.59
C ALA A 259 -2.59 21.38 12.09
N ALA A 260 -2.61 22.63 11.63
CA ALA A 260 -2.25 23.00 10.26
C ALA A 260 -0.81 22.58 9.91
N VAL A 261 0.14 22.79 10.82
CA VAL A 261 1.55 22.39 10.61
C VAL A 261 1.70 20.87 10.63
N VAL A 262 0.99 20.18 11.54
CA VAL A 262 1.00 18.72 11.61
C VAL A 262 0.42 18.09 10.34
N ASN A 263 -0.70 18.61 9.85
CA ASN A 263 -1.35 18.12 8.65
C ASN A 263 -0.58 18.51 7.38
N ALA A 264 0.20 19.59 7.39
CA ALA A 264 1.14 19.87 6.30
C ALA A 264 2.29 18.85 6.22
N ALA A 265 2.55 18.11 7.31
CA ALA A 265 3.63 17.12 7.38
C ALA A 265 3.16 15.67 7.18
N SER A 266 1.87 15.44 6.94
CA SER A 266 1.25 14.13 6.86
C SER A 266 0.30 14.05 5.67
N ALA A 267 0.19 12.88 5.05
CA ALA A 267 -0.83 12.58 4.05
C ALA A 267 -2.22 12.31 4.65
N LEU A 268 -2.32 12.20 5.97
CA LEU A 268 -3.57 11.97 6.69
C LEU A 268 -4.02 13.26 7.37
N ASN A 269 -5.31 13.53 7.45
CA ASN A 269 -5.82 14.75 8.10
C ASN A 269 -6.11 14.60 9.61
N GLY A 270 -6.37 13.39 10.09
CA GLY A 270 -6.76 13.11 11.48
C GLY A 270 -5.62 12.61 12.36
N PRO A 271 -5.92 11.94 13.49
CA PRO A 271 -4.91 11.33 14.36
C PRO A 271 -4.01 10.35 13.60
N LYS A 272 -2.69 10.50 13.74
CA LYS A 272 -1.70 9.63 13.10
C LYS A 272 -1.55 8.35 13.90
N GLY A 273 -1.43 7.21 13.24
CA GLY A 273 -1.16 5.92 13.85
C GLY A 273 0.33 5.64 13.88
N THR A 274 0.77 4.81 12.95
CA THR A 274 2.18 4.43 12.82
C THR A 274 2.73 4.83 11.44
N PHE A 275 4.03 4.90 11.31
CA PHE A 275 4.69 5.20 10.03
C PHE A 275 5.94 4.35 9.89
N GLN A 276 6.45 4.26 8.66
CA GLN A 276 7.76 3.70 8.39
C GLN A 276 8.30 4.22 7.05
N CYS A 277 9.64 4.24 6.94
CA CYS A 277 10.33 4.44 5.68
C CYS A 277 10.84 3.10 5.15
N MET A 278 10.72 2.87 3.85
CA MET A 278 11.28 1.68 3.21
C MET A 278 11.93 1.95 1.87
N VAL A 279 12.85 1.06 1.48
CA VAL A 279 13.50 1.04 0.18
C VAL A 279 13.46 -0.39 -0.36
N PRO A 280 12.82 -0.64 -1.52
CA PRO A 280 12.91 -1.94 -2.18
C PRO A 280 14.31 -2.14 -2.78
N TRP A 281 14.79 -3.37 -2.72
CA TRP A 281 16.13 -3.74 -3.18
C TRP A 281 16.03 -4.79 -4.28
N MET A 282 16.58 -4.50 -5.45
CA MET A 282 16.45 -5.39 -6.60
C MET A 282 17.34 -6.64 -6.48
N VAL A 283 17.01 -7.69 -7.22
CA VAL A 283 17.91 -8.84 -7.43
C VAL A 283 19.15 -8.37 -8.18
N SER A 284 20.35 -8.81 -7.76
CA SER A 284 21.57 -8.49 -8.50
C SER A 284 21.49 -9.09 -9.90
N ASP A 285 22.07 -8.41 -10.89
CA ASP A 285 22.25 -8.95 -12.24
C ASP A 285 20.94 -9.22 -13.00
N LEU A 286 19.96 -8.30 -12.95
CA LEU A 286 18.85 -8.33 -13.91
C LEU A 286 19.40 -8.29 -15.33
N SER A 287 19.42 -9.46 -15.96
CA SER A 287 19.98 -9.65 -17.30
C SER A 287 19.09 -9.02 -18.37
N SER A 288 19.66 -8.72 -19.54
CA SER A 288 18.87 -8.32 -20.71
C SER A 288 17.78 -9.34 -21.05
N THR A 289 18.04 -10.63 -20.83
CA THR A 289 17.04 -11.71 -20.96
C THR A 289 15.88 -11.52 -19.99
N THR A 290 16.15 -11.20 -18.73
CA THR A 290 15.11 -10.97 -17.71
C THR A 290 14.21 -9.80 -18.12
N TYR A 291 14.79 -8.69 -18.56
CA TYR A 291 14.02 -7.56 -19.10
C TYR A 291 13.18 -7.96 -20.31
N SER A 292 13.72 -8.76 -21.23
CA SER A 292 12.96 -9.21 -22.41
C SER A 292 11.81 -10.17 -22.09
N GLN A 293 11.91 -10.93 -20.99
CA GLN A 293 10.91 -11.92 -20.58
C GLN A 293 9.81 -11.32 -19.70
N MET A 294 10.15 -10.32 -18.88
CA MET A 294 9.26 -9.81 -17.82
C MET A 294 8.87 -8.34 -18.00
N GLY A 295 9.50 -7.63 -18.94
CA GLY A 295 9.32 -6.19 -19.09
C GLY A 295 9.45 -5.75 -20.54
N LEU A 296 9.94 -4.53 -20.70
CA LEU A 296 10.17 -3.90 -22.00
C LEU A 296 11.65 -3.58 -22.17
N VAL A 297 12.11 -3.63 -23.42
CA VAL A 297 13.50 -3.38 -23.79
C VAL A 297 13.62 -2.28 -24.85
N ASN A 298 14.70 -1.53 -24.81
CA ASN A 298 15.05 -0.46 -25.76
C ASN A 298 13.92 0.55 -25.98
N GLN A 299 13.30 0.99 -24.90
CA GLN A 299 12.19 1.93 -24.94
C GLN A 299 12.65 3.35 -24.65
N ASP A 300 12.12 4.30 -25.41
CA ASP A 300 12.30 5.73 -25.20
C ASP A 300 11.16 6.27 -24.32
N ILE A 301 11.51 7.01 -23.27
CA ILE A 301 10.55 7.62 -22.32
C ILE A 301 10.32 9.11 -22.63
N GLY A 302 11.00 9.67 -23.65
CA GLY A 302 10.65 10.98 -24.19
C GLY A 302 11.81 11.85 -24.67
N SER A 303 13.07 11.40 -24.57
CA SER A 303 14.24 12.22 -24.94
C SER A 303 15.19 11.60 -25.96
N GLY A 304 14.88 10.41 -26.47
CA GLY A 304 15.76 9.65 -27.38
C GLY A 304 16.74 8.74 -26.67
N LYS A 305 16.80 8.75 -25.32
CA LYS A 305 17.53 7.75 -24.53
C LYS A 305 16.72 6.46 -24.41
N LEU A 306 17.40 5.33 -24.52
CA LEU A 306 16.79 4.01 -24.47
C LEU A 306 17.00 3.35 -23.11
N TYR A 307 15.92 2.76 -22.62
CA TYR A 307 15.86 2.08 -21.33
C TYR A 307 15.26 0.69 -21.46
N ASN A 308 15.68 -0.21 -20.57
CA ASN A 308 14.98 -1.45 -20.28
C ASN A 308 14.28 -1.29 -18.94
N TRP A 309 13.04 -1.76 -18.80
CA TRP A 309 12.36 -1.74 -17.51
C TRP A 309 11.42 -2.91 -17.28
N ILE A 310 11.17 -3.19 -16.00
CA ILE A 310 10.15 -4.12 -15.53
C ILE A 310 9.23 -3.34 -14.59
N ASP A 311 7.93 -3.41 -14.85
CA ASP A 311 6.92 -2.87 -13.95
C ASP A 311 6.49 -3.94 -12.95
N THR A 312 6.58 -3.62 -11.67
CA THR A 312 6.14 -4.49 -10.56
C THR A 312 5.37 -3.65 -9.54
N VAL A 313 4.67 -4.31 -8.63
CA VAL A 313 3.96 -3.66 -7.53
C VAL A 313 4.49 -4.20 -6.21
N VAL A 314 4.71 -3.29 -5.26
CA VAL A 314 5.01 -3.61 -3.87
C VAL A 314 3.75 -3.38 -3.04
N TYR A 315 3.41 -4.35 -2.21
CA TYR A 315 2.22 -4.34 -1.37
C TYR A 315 2.64 -4.18 0.08
N ILE A 316 2.25 -3.09 0.72
CA ILE A 316 2.52 -2.84 2.13
C ILE A 316 1.23 -3.07 2.90
N LYS A 317 1.26 -3.91 3.92
CA LYS A 317 0.09 -4.25 4.70
C LYS A 317 0.32 -4.10 6.20
N GLY A 318 -0.59 -3.42 6.88
CA GLY A 318 -0.65 -3.35 8.35
C GLY A 318 -1.05 -4.70 8.95
N GLN A 319 -0.29 -5.20 9.93
CA GLN A 319 -0.55 -6.50 10.54
C GLN A 319 -1.80 -6.52 11.44
N SER A 320 -2.11 -5.42 12.13
CA SER A 320 -3.27 -5.31 13.02
C SER A 320 -4.52 -4.92 12.23
N THR A 321 -4.37 -3.91 11.37
CA THR A 321 -5.49 -3.26 10.67
C THR A 321 -5.89 -3.98 9.39
N ASN A 322 -4.98 -4.78 8.80
CA ASN A 322 -5.11 -5.42 7.49
C ASN A 322 -5.26 -4.49 6.28
N ILE A 323 -5.13 -3.17 6.47
CA ILE A 323 -5.13 -2.21 5.37
C ILE A 323 -3.90 -2.40 4.49
N GLU A 324 -4.04 -2.21 3.19
CA GLU A 324 -2.98 -2.46 2.21
C GLU A 324 -2.79 -1.25 1.28
N LEU A 325 -1.53 -0.83 1.13
CA LEU A 325 -1.08 0.17 0.17
C LEU A 325 -0.33 -0.52 -0.97
N GLN A 326 -0.72 -0.23 -2.21
CA GLN A 326 -0.05 -0.74 -3.40
C GLN A 326 0.79 0.37 -4.03
N ILE A 327 2.08 0.08 -4.24
CA ILE A 327 3.03 1.03 -4.82
C ILE A 327 3.56 0.46 -6.13
N PRO A 328 3.20 1.03 -7.29
CA PRO A 328 3.81 0.71 -8.57
C PRO A 328 5.28 1.14 -8.59
N ILE A 329 6.17 0.20 -8.92
CA ILE A 329 7.61 0.44 -9.03
C ILE A 329 8.08 -0.03 -10.40
N ARG A 330 8.77 0.87 -11.10
CA ARG A 330 9.46 0.56 -12.35
C ARG A 330 10.94 0.35 -12.08
N VAL A 331 11.39 -0.89 -12.20
CA VAL A 331 12.82 -1.22 -12.12
C VAL A 331 13.43 -0.99 -13.49
N ILE A 332 14.35 -0.03 -13.59
CA ILE A 332 14.81 0.55 -14.86
C ILE A 332 16.34 0.51 -14.99
N LYS A 333 16.80 0.32 -16.23
CA LYS A 333 18.22 0.33 -16.60
C LYS A 333 18.42 1.10 -17.91
N TYR A 334 19.38 2.02 -17.90
CA TYR A 334 19.79 2.76 -19.09
C TYR A 334 20.59 1.87 -20.05
N VAL A 335 20.39 2.04 -21.35
CA VAL A 335 20.98 1.18 -22.40
C VAL A 335 21.81 1.98 -23.41
N SER A 336 21.31 3.11 -23.90
CA SER A 336 22.01 3.96 -24.87
C SER A 336 21.34 5.31 -25.00
#